data_AF-A0AAW2TY69-F1
#
_entry.id   AF-A0AAW2TY69-F1
#
_cell.length_a   1.000
_cell.length_b   1.000
_cell.length_c   1.000
_cell.angle_alpha   90.00
_cell.angle_beta   90.00
_cell.angle_gamma   90.00
#
_symmetry.space_group_name_H-M   'P 1'
#
loop_
_entity.id
_entity.type
_entity.pdbx_description
1 polymer ?
#
loop_
_entity_poly.entity_id
_entity_poly.type
_entity_poly.pdbx_seq_one_letter_code
_entity_poly.pdbx_strand_id
1 'polypeptide(L)'
;MFFNVYCFDSYTTKSLWNELHRKYNTEDQGLKKYSIFKFMRYQIVEDRFVAEQTHEIINLEHALADAEMKLPEKFMVMSIVDKFLKS
;
A
#
# COMPACT_ATOMS: atom_id res chain seq x y z
N MET A 1 -1.51 12.69 17.68
CA MET A 1 -0.63 12.16 18.75
C MET A 1 0.21 11.00 18.19
N PHE A 2 1.13 11.27 17.26
CA PHE A 2 2.00 10.24 16.67
C PHE A 2 3.47 10.67 16.56
N PHE A 3 3.81 11.92 16.90
CA PHE A 3 5.14 12.49 16.64
C PHE A 3 5.98 12.80 17.88
N ASN A 4 5.50 12.53 19.10
CA ASN A 4 6.16 13.01 20.32
C ASN A 4 6.89 11.94 21.15
N VAL A 5 7.29 10.83 20.53
CA VAL A 5 8.11 9.78 21.17
C VAL A 5 9.34 9.52 20.30
N TYR A 6 10.04 10.59 19.92
CA TYR A 6 11.28 10.55 19.14
C TYR A 6 12.51 10.90 20.00
N CYS A 7 12.50 10.50 21.27
CA CYS A 7 13.65 10.69 22.15
C CYS A 7 13.89 9.43 22.99
N PHE A 8 14.61 8.46 22.41
CA PHE A 8 15.44 7.52 23.18
C PHE A 8 16.38 6.77 22.22
N ASP A 9 17.66 6.74 22.58
CA ASP A 9 18.82 6.16 21.86
C ASP A 9 18.77 4.62 21.63
N SER A 10 17.62 4.03 21.28
CA SER A 10 17.53 2.58 20.98
C SER A 10 16.37 2.12 20.08
N TYR A 11 15.67 3.03 19.39
CA TYR A 11 14.72 2.62 18.34
C TYR A 11 15.46 2.32 17.03
N THR A 12 15.82 1.05 16.83
CA THR A 12 16.37 0.58 15.56
C THR A 12 15.25 0.32 14.54
N THR A 13 15.57 0.31 13.24
CA THR A 13 14.62 -0.13 12.20
C THR A 13 14.05 -1.52 12.51
N LYS A 14 14.85 -2.39 13.13
CA LYS A 14 14.46 -3.74 13.55
C LYS A 14 13.41 -3.73 14.67
N SER A 15 13.56 -2.86 15.69
CA SER A 15 12.57 -2.77 16.77
C SER A 15 11.24 -2.21 16.26
N LEU A 16 11.28 -1.20 15.39
CA LEU A 16 10.08 -0.67 14.73
C LEU A 16 9.38 -1.74 13.88
N TRP A 17 10.12 -2.49 13.05
CA TRP A 17 9.57 -3.57 12.26
C TRP A 17 8.92 -4.66 13.12
N ASN A 18 9.60 -5.09 14.20
CA ASN A 18 9.07 -6.11 15.10
C ASN A 18 7.77 -5.67 15.79
N GLU A 19 7.67 -4.39 16.18
CA GLU A 19 6.47 -3.85 16.80
C GLU A 19 5.30 -3.79 15.81
N LEU A 20 5.55 -3.31 14.59
CA LEU A 20 4.55 -3.31 13.51
C LEU A 20 4.11 -4.74 13.18
N HIS A 21 5.05 -5.66 13.04
CA HIS A 21 4.76 -7.07 12.77
C HIS A 21 3.92 -7.69 13.88
N ARG A 22 4.27 -7.48 15.16
CA ARG A 22 3.49 -8.00 16.29
C ARG A 22 2.05 -7.45 16.31
N LYS A 23 1.85 -6.19 15.94
CA LYS A 23 0.54 -5.51 16.01
C LYS A 23 -0.35 -5.78 14.79
N TYR A 24 0.24 -6.03 13.63
CA TYR A 24 -0.46 -6.07 12.33
C TYR A 24 -0.22 -7.36 11.53
N ASN A 25 0.23 -8.44 12.18
CA ASN A 25 0.44 -9.74 11.51
C ASN A 25 -0.47 -10.82 12.10
N THR A 26 -1.72 -10.84 11.66
CA THR A 26 -2.67 -11.95 11.86
C THR A 26 -2.99 -12.61 10.52
N GLU A 27 -3.46 -13.86 10.52
CA GLU A 27 -3.71 -14.64 9.29
C GLU A 27 -4.77 -13.99 8.38
N ASP A 28 -5.85 -13.46 8.95
CA ASP A 28 -6.88 -12.68 8.22
C ASP A 28 -6.32 -11.39 7.59
N GLN A 29 -5.33 -10.78 8.25
CA GLN A 29 -4.62 -9.63 7.71
C GLN A 29 -3.62 -10.02 6.61
N GLY A 30 -3.27 -11.29 6.45
CA GLY A 30 -2.34 -11.75 5.41
C GLY A 30 -2.87 -11.50 4.00
N LEU A 31 -4.14 -11.85 3.75
CA LEU A 31 -4.80 -11.61 2.46
C LEU A 31 -5.04 -10.12 2.21
N LYS A 32 -5.49 -9.38 3.23
CA LYS A 32 -5.69 -7.92 3.16
C LYS A 32 -4.36 -7.19 2.89
N LYS A 33 -3.28 -7.58 3.58
CA LYS A 33 -1.92 -7.05 3.40
C LYS A 33 -1.38 -7.33 2.01
N TYR A 34 -1.70 -8.49 1.43
CA TYR A 34 -1.30 -8.82 0.08
C TYR A 34 -1.93 -7.89 -0.97
N SER A 35 -3.23 -7.61 -0.87
CA SER A 35 -3.93 -6.66 -1.77
C SER A 35 -3.33 -5.25 -1.68
N ILE A 36 -3.09 -4.76 -0.44
CA ILE A 36 -2.44 -3.46 -0.21
C ILE A 36 -1.04 -3.43 -0.83
N PHE A 37 -0.24 -4.47 -0.59
CA PHE A 37 1.13 -4.52 -1.09
C PHE A 37 1.18 -4.56 -2.61
N LYS A 38 0.28 -5.32 -3.24
CA LYS A 38 0.13 -5.31 -4.71
C LYS A 38 -0.19 -3.93 -5.24
N PHE A 39 -1.19 -3.26 -4.65
CA PHE A 39 -1.53 -1.90 -5.05
C PHE A 39 -0.36 -0.94 -4.88
N MET A 40 0.32 -0.96 -3.74
CA MET A 40 1.48 -0.08 -3.47
C MET A 40 2.61 -0.30 -4.48
N ARG A 41 2.91 -1.55 -4.83
CA ARG A 41 4.02 -1.90 -5.73
C ARG A 41 3.72 -1.82 -7.21
N TYR A 42 2.45 -1.77 -7.59
CA TYR A 42 2.05 -1.59 -8.98
C TYR A 42 2.69 -0.32 -9.56
N GLN A 43 3.31 -0.44 -10.73
CA GLN A 43 3.89 0.65 -11.51
C GLN A 43 3.32 0.58 -12.91
N ILE A 44 3.16 1.75 -13.52
CA ILE A 44 2.74 1.85 -14.91
C ILE A 44 4.00 1.84 -15.77
N VAL A 45 3.97 1.12 -16.88
CA VAL A 45 5.10 0.99 -17.81
C VAL A 45 4.70 1.40 -19.22
N GLU A 46 5.60 2.05 -19.94
CA GLU A 46 5.33 2.63 -21.27
C GLU A 46 5.08 1.59 -22.36
N ASP A 47 5.65 0.39 -22.23
CA ASP A 47 5.62 -0.67 -23.24
C ASP A 47 4.36 -1.56 -23.18
N ARG A 48 3.41 -1.26 -22.28
CA ARG A 48 2.15 -2.00 -22.12
C ARG A 48 0.93 -1.17 -22.50
N PHE A 49 -0.10 -1.84 -22.98
CA PHE A 49 -1.36 -1.20 -23.35
C PHE A 49 -2.03 -0.52 -22.15
N VAL A 50 -2.45 0.74 -22.35
CA VAL A 50 -3.18 1.51 -21.33
C VAL A 50 -4.43 0.79 -20.84
N ALA A 51 -5.15 0.11 -21.74
CA ALA A 51 -6.37 -0.62 -21.40
C ALA A 51 -6.11 -1.80 -20.44
N GLU A 52 -5.03 -2.55 -20.66
CA GLU A 52 -4.61 -3.66 -19.80
C GLU A 52 -4.23 -3.14 -18.41
N GLN A 53 -3.41 -2.09 -18.37
CA GLN A 53 -2.97 -1.47 -17.12
C GLN A 53 -4.13 -0.83 -16.33
N THR A 54 -5.12 -0.27 -17.04
CA THR A 54 -6.34 0.26 -16.42
C THR A 54 -7.16 -0.84 -15.79
N HIS A 55 -7.32 -1.98 -16.48
CA HIS A 55 -8.03 -3.14 -15.94
C HIS A 55 -7.35 -3.68 -14.68
N GLU A 56 -6.02 -3.75 -14.66
CA GLU A 56 -5.24 -4.15 -13.49
C GLU A 56 -5.46 -3.22 -12.29
N ILE A 57 -5.47 -1.90 -12.50
CA ILE A 57 -5.72 -0.92 -11.43
C ILE A 57 -7.14 -1.08 -10.86
N ILE A 58 -8.15 -1.26 -11.70
CA ILE A 58 -9.54 -1.49 -11.24
C ILE A 58 -9.63 -2.77 -10.41
N ASN A 59 -8.98 -3.85 -10.85
CA ASN A 59 -8.95 -5.10 -10.09
C ASN A 59 -8.25 -4.93 -8.73
N LEU A 60 -7.20 -4.12 -8.66
CA LEU A 60 -6.54 -3.79 -7.40
C LEU A 60 -7.44 -2.96 -6.48
N GLU A 61 -8.19 -2.00 -7.03
CA GLU A 61 -9.16 -1.20 -6.28
C GLU A 61 -10.28 -2.07 -5.69
N HIS A 62 -10.83 -2.99 -6.47
CA HIS A 62 -11.81 -3.97 -5.99
C HIS A 62 -11.22 -4.87 -4.89
N ALA A 63 -10.00 -5.39 -5.09
CA ALA A 63 -9.33 -6.22 -4.08
C ALA A 63 -9.03 -5.47 -2.76
N LEU A 64 -8.84 -4.14 -2.82
CA LEU A 64 -8.74 -3.29 -1.64
C LEU A 64 -10.10 -3.10 -0.97
N ALA A 65 -11.17 -2.92 -1.74
CA ALA A 65 -12.53 -2.80 -1.22
C ALA A 65 -12.98 -4.09 -0.51
N ASP A 66 -12.70 -5.26 -1.09
CA ASP A 66 -12.96 -6.58 -0.50
C ASP A 66 -12.14 -6.82 0.77
N ALA A 67 -10.94 -6.25 0.84
CA ALA A 67 -10.11 -6.23 2.03
C ALA A 67 -10.59 -5.24 3.11
N GLU A 68 -11.72 -4.54 2.89
CA GLU A 68 -12.25 -3.46 3.73
C GLU A 68 -11.30 -2.25 3.84
N MET A 69 -10.38 -2.11 2.87
CA MET A 69 -9.34 -1.07 2.80
C MET A 69 -9.71 0.00 1.78
N LYS A 70 -10.93 0.56 1.91
CA LYS A 70 -11.41 1.62 1.01
C LYS A 70 -10.57 2.89 1.21
N LEU A 71 -9.83 3.26 0.18
CA LEU A 71 -9.03 4.48 0.16
C LEU A 71 -9.90 5.67 -0.30
N PRO A 72 -9.68 6.89 0.24
CA PRO A 72 -10.34 8.07 -0.28
C PRO A 72 -10.04 8.27 -1.77
N GLU A 73 -11.03 8.66 -2.56
CA GLU A 73 -10.89 8.84 -4.03
C GLU A 73 -9.69 9.72 -4.40
N LYS A 74 -9.53 10.85 -3.70
CA LYS A 74 -8.38 11.75 -3.92
C LYS A 74 -7.04 11.06 -3.67
N PHE A 75 -6.94 10.17 -2.68
CA PHE A 75 -5.73 9.41 -2.42
C PHE A 75 -5.46 8.39 -3.53
N MET A 76 -6.49 7.72 -4.03
CA MET A 76 -6.39 6.79 -5.16
C MET A 76 -5.90 7.49 -6.42
N VAL A 77 -6.51 8.62 -6.78
CA VAL A 77 -6.11 9.41 -7.97
C VAL A 77 -4.65 9.85 -7.85
N MET A 78 -4.24 10.42 -6.71
CA MET A 78 -2.85 10.85 -6.52
C MET A 78 -1.87 9.68 -6.53
N SER A 79 -2.27 8.51 -6.02
CA SER A 79 -1.43 7.30 -6.06
C SER A 79 -1.27 6.77 -7.48
N ILE A 80 -2.32 6.85 -8.31
CA ILE A 80 -2.23 6.47 -9.73
C ILE A 80 -1.30 7.44 -10.48
N VAL A 81 -1.45 8.76 -10.25
CA VAL A 81 -0.56 9.76 -10.85
C VAL A 81 0.91 9.53 -10.45
N ASP A 82 1.19 9.25 -9.17
CA ASP A 82 2.57 8.94 -8.71
C ASP A 82 3.16 7.71 -9.42
N LYS A 83 2.34 6.73 -9.80
CA LYS A 83 2.77 5.54 -10.55
C LYS A 83 3.07 5.81 -12.02
N PHE A 84 2.51 6.88 -12.60
CA PHE A 84 2.92 7.39 -13.90
C PHE A 84 4.23 8.17 -13.82
N LEU A 85 4.42 8.96 -12.75
CA LEU A 85 5.59 9.84 -12.60
C LEU A 85 6.90 9.11 -12.28
N LYS A 86 6.83 7.82 -11.93
CA LYS A 86 7.98 6.98 -11.58
C LYS A 86 8.38 5.99 -12.70
N SER A 87 7.67 6.04 -13.84
CA SER A 87 8.05 5.33 -15.07
C SER A 87 9.22 5.99 -15.76
#